data_AF-A0A1C6BTT4-F1
#
_entry.id   AF-A0A1C6BTT4-F1
#
_cell.length_a   1.000
_cell.length_b   1.000
_cell.length_c   1.000
_cell.angle_alpha   90.00
_cell.angle_beta   90.00
_cell.angle_gamma   90.00
#
_symmetry.space_group_name_H-M   'P 1'
#
loop_
_entity.id
_entity.type
_entity.pdbx_description
1 polymer ?
#
loop_
_entity_poly.entity_id
_entity_poly.type
_entity_poly.pdbx_seq_one_letter_code
_entity_poly.pdbx_strand_id
1 'polypeptide(L)' 'MDKVSGRLIVFFEEPFWIGVFERISEGKLSVCKVTFGAEPKDYEVYDFVLKNYYRLKFSPLWQLM' A
#
# COMPACT_ATOMS: atom_id res chain seq x y z
N MET A 1 4.84 4.13 22.34
CA MET A 1 4.13 3.55 21.18
C MET A 1 4.67 4.26 19.97
N ASP A 2 5.44 3.57 19.14
CA ASP A 2 6.05 4.16 17.96
C ASP A 2 4.97 4.56 16.95
N LYS A 3 5.14 5.74 16.34
CA LYS A 3 4.23 6.23 15.32
C LYS A 3 4.41 5.36 14.07
N VAL A 4 3.35 4.68 13.66
CA VAL A 4 3.27 4.03 12.36
C VAL A 4 2.59 5.00 11.40
N SER A 5 3.18 5.24 10.24
CA SER A 5 2.52 5.94 9.13
C SER A 5 2.35 5.02 7.93
N GLY A 6 1.23 5.20 7.22
CA GLY A 6 0.92 4.49 5.99
C GLY A 6 0.60 5.47 4.87
N ARG A 7 1.01 5.15 3.65
CA ARG A 7 0.62 5.85 2.43
C ARG A 7 0.18 4.82 1.40
N LEU A 8 -0.88 5.14 0.66
CA LEU A 8 -1.26 4.41 -0.54
C LEU A 8 -1.09 5.35 -1.73
N ILE A 9 -0.37 4.89 -2.73
CA ILE A 9 -0.23 5.56 -4.03
C ILE A 9 -0.92 4.68 -5.06
N VAL A 10 -1.88 5.25 -5.79
CA VAL A 10 -2.59 4.57 -6.87
C VAL A 10 -2.20 5.23 -8.19
N PHE A 11 -1.74 4.44 -9.15
CA PHE A 11 -1.30 4.94 -10.45
C PHE A 11 -1.54 3.89 -11.54
N PHE A 12 -1.56 4.34 -12.78
CA PHE A 12 -1.67 3.48 -13.95
C PHE A 12 -0.27 3.04 -14.42
N GLU A 13 -0.08 1.73 -14.54
CA GLU A 13 1.09 1.08 -15.14
C GLU A 13 0.57 0.07 -16.15
N GLU A 14 0.76 0.33 -17.45
CA GLU A 14 0.10 -0.44 -18.51
C GLU A 14 0.26 -1.97 -18.30
N PRO A 15 -0.84 -2.76 -18.34
CA PRO A 15 -2.22 -2.37 -18.67
C PRO A 15 -3.14 -2.17 -17.45
N PHE A 16 -2.60 -1.96 -16.24
CA PHE A 16 -3.35 -2.03 -15.00
C PHE A 16 -3.20 -0.82 -14.10
N TRP A 17 -4.23 -0.61 -13.28
CA TRP A 17 -4.12 0.24 -12.10
C TRP A 17 -3.49 -0.50 -10.94
N ILE A 18 -2.46 0.11 -10.37
CA ILE A 18 -1.60 -0.43 -9.34
C ILE A 18 -1.71 0.42 -8.08
N GLY A 19 -1.86 -0.24 -6.94
CA GLY A 19 -1.71 0.35 -5.61
C GLY A 19 -0.38 -0.05 -4.99
N VAL A 20 0.42 0.93 -4.58
CA VAL A 20 1.60 0.71 -3.73
C VAL A 20 1.33 1.23 -2.33
N PHE A 21 1.35 0.33 -1.37
CA PHE A 21 1.29 0.67 0.05
C PHE A 21 2.69 0.83 0.60
N GLU A 22 2.96 1.98 1.21
CA GLU A 22 4.16 2.24 2.00
C GLU A 22 3.77 2.23 3.47
N ARG A 23 4.54 1.52 4.30
CA ARG A 23 4.41 1.53 5.75
C ARG A 23 5.76 1.88 6.36
N ILE A 24 5.77 2.95 7.15
CA ILE A 24 6.95 3.39 7.90
C ILE A 24 6.71 3.14 9.39
N SER A 25 7.63 2.41 10.02
CA SER A 25 7.63 2.12 11.45
C SER A 25 9.07 2.05 11.93
N GLU A 26 9.39 2.71 13.04
CA GLU A 26 10.76 2.76 13.59
C GLU A 26 11.82 3.24 12.57
N GLY A 27 11.47 4.18 11.68
CA GLY A 27 12.37 4.65 10.62
C GLY A 27 12.64 3.61 9.51
N LYS A 28 11.93 2.47 9.52
CA LYS A 28 12.04 1.42 8.50
C LYS A 28 10.83 1.46 7.58
N LEU A 29 11.10 1.31 6.29
CA LEU A 29 10.09 1.22 5.23
C LEU A 29 9.79 -0.26 4.90
N SER A 30 8.52 -0.56 4.74
CA SER A 30 8.05 -1.80 4.12
C SER A 30 7.00 -1.47 3.09
N VAL A 31 6.99 -2.19 1.97
CA VAL A 31 6.09 -1.90 0.84
C VAL A 31 5.33 -3.14 0.38
N CYS A 32 4.14 -2.97 -0.17
CA CYS A 32 3.49 -4.03 -0.95
C CYS A 32 2.76 -3.47 -2.16
N LYS A 33 2.68 -4.27 -3.22
CA LYS A 33 1.96 -3.97 -4.46
C LYS A 33 0.64 -4.72 -4.51
N VAL A 34 -0.41 -4.03 -4.95
CA VAL A 34 -1.72 -4.59 -5.28
C VAL A 34 -2.04 -4.19 -6.72
N THR A 35 -2.60 -5.12 -7.49
CA THR A 35 -3.15 -4.83 -8.82
C THR A 35 -4.66 -4.72 -8.70
N PHE A 36 -5.21 -3.54 -8.97
CA PHE A 36 -6.66 -3.31 -9.05
C PHE A 36 -7.24 -3.76 -10.39
N GLY A 37 -6.42 -3.74 -11.46
CA GLY A 37 -6.88 -4.05 -12.81
C GLY A 37 -7.41 -2.78 -13.48
N ALA A 38 -8.71 -2.56 -13.42
CA ALA A 38 -9.34 -1.32 -13.90
C ALA A 38 -9.11 -0.14 -12.93
N GLU A 39 -9.38 1.09 -13.39
CA GLU A 39 -9.32 2.28 -12.54
C GLU A 39 -10.28 2.14 -11.36
N PRO A 40 -9.78 2.05 -10.12
CA PRO A 40 -10.66 1.92 -8.97
C PRO A 40 -11.24 3.28 -8.60
N LYS A 41 -12.52 3.31 -8.22
CA LYS A 41 -13.11 4.50 -7.61
C LYS A 41 -12.64 4.66 -6.17
N ASP A 42 -12.71 5.87 -5.63
CA ASP A 42 -12.28 6.18 -4.25
C ASP A 42 -12.90 5.24 -3.20
N TYR A 43 -14.19 4.90 -3.35
CA TYR A 43 -14.86 4.00 -2.41
C TYR A 43 -14.38 2.54 -2.52
N GLU A 44 -13.96 2.09 -3.70
CA GLU A 44 -13.41 0.75 -3.91
C GLU A 44 -12.01 0.64 -3.30
N VAL A 45 -11.22 1.70 -3.44
CA VAL A 45 -9.92 1.83 -2.75
C VAL A 45 -10.13 1.79 -1.24
N TYR A 46 -11.06 2.58 -0.71
CA TYR A 46 -11.35 2.62 0.72
C TYR A 46 -11.85 1.27 1.27
N ASP A 47 -12.80 0.63 0.59
CA ASP A 47 -13.32 -0.69 0.95
C ASP A 47 -12.23 -1.77 0.90
N PHE A 48 -11.37 -1.73 -0.12
CA PHE A 48 -10.22 -2.62 -0.22
C PHE A 48 -9.30 -2.48 0.99
N VAL A 49 -8.96 -1.25 1.40
CA VAL A 49 -8.11 -0.99 2.56
C VAL A 49 -8.75 -1.55 3.82
N LEU A 50 -10.02 -1.24 4.10
CA LEU A 50 -10.71 -1.72 5.29
C LEU A 50 -10.73 -3.25 5.40
N LYS A 51 -10.95 -3.95 4.27
CA LYS A 51 -11.11 -5.40 4.25
C LYS A 51 -9.79 -6.17 4.16
N ASN A 52 -8.75 -5.59 3.57
CA ASN A 52 -7.55 -6.33 3.17
C ASN A 52 -6.25 -5.83 3.79
N TYR A 53 -6.19 -4.64 4.40
CA TYR A 53 -4.91 -4.05 4.83
C TYR A 53 -4.07 -4.98 5.72
N TYR A 54 -4.68 -5.61 6.72
CA TYR A 54 -3.99 -6.54 7.62
C TYR A 54 -3.60 -7.88 6.97
N ARG A 55 -4.09 -8.16 5.77
CA ARG A 55 -3.79 -9.36 4.97
C ARG A 55 -2.72 -9.10 3.91
N LEU A 56 -2.31 -7.83 3.73
CA LEU A 56 -1.30 -7.46 2.76
C LEU A 56 0.07 -8.02 3.17
N LYS A 57 0.78 -8.57 2.18
CA LYS A 57 2.12 -9.10 2.36
C LYS A 57 3.14 -8.03 2.03
N PHE A 58 3.60 -7.35 3.08
CA PHE A 58 4.67 -6.37 2.98
C PHE A 58 6.03 -7.03 2.74
N SER A 59 6.90 -6.31 2.03
CA SER A 59 8.30 -6.64 1.87
C SER A 59 9.00 -6.73 3.24
N PRO A 60 10.22 -7.30 3.29
CA PRO A 60 11.11 -7.08 4.41
C PRO A 60 11.28 -5.59 4.72
N LEU A 61 11.65 -5.29 5.97
CA LEU A 61 11.92 -3.93 6.43
C LEU A 61 13.25 -3.43 5.86
N TRP A 62 13.18 -2.34 5.12
CA TRP A 62 14.33 -1.60 4.63
C TRP A 62 14.60 -0.41 5.54
N GLN A 63 15.84 -0.22 5.97
CA GLN A 63 16.21 0.96 6.74
C GLN A 63 16.26 2.18 5.83
N LEU A 64 15.59 3.26 6.20
CA LEU A 64 15.77 4.55 5.53
C LEU A 64 17.13 5.10 6.01
N MET A 65 18.07 5.29 5.08
CA MET A 65 19.42 5.80 5.35
C MET A 65 19.42 7.28 5.65
#